data_AF-A0A351V847-F1
#
_entry.id   AF-A0A351V847-F1
#
_cell.length_a   1.000
_cell.length_b   1.000
_cell.length_c   1.000
_cell.angle_alpha   90.00
_cell.angle_beta   90.00
_cell.angle_gamma   90.00
#
_symmetry.space_group_name_H-M   'P 1'
#
loop_
_entity.id
_entity.type
_entity.pdbx_description
1 polymer ?
#
loop_
_entity_poly.entity_id
_entity_poly.type
_entity_poly.pdbx_seq_one_letter_code
_entity_poly.pdbx_strand_id
1 'polypeptide(L)' 'DIEIVENKPLARMLYANVEVGGLIPPELYQSVAEVLAFVYHLKGKV' A
#
# COMPACT_ATOMS: atom_id res chain seq x y z
N ASP A 1 -10.89 -1.49 -13.44
CA ASP A 1 -10.36 -2.57 -12.59
C ASP A 1 -9.44 -2.05 -11.49
N ILE A 2 -9.42 -2.74 -10.36
CA ILE A 2 -8.61 -2.43 -9.17
C ILE A 2 -7.63 -3.60 -8.97
N GLU A 3 -6.33 -3.30 -8.86
CA GLU A 3 -5.30 -4.32 -8.63
C GLU A 3 -5.34 -4.82 -7.19
N ILE A 4 -5.07 -6.11 -7.00
CA ILE A 4 -4.94 -6.73 -5.68
C ILE A 4 -3.51 -7.22 -5.54
N VAL A 5 -2.79 -6.69 -4.55
CA VAL A 5 -1.39 -7.05 -4.25
C VAL A 5 -1.33 -7.70 -2.88
N GLU A 6 -0.80 -8.92 -2.79
CA GLU A 6 -0.62 -9.59 -1.50
C GLU A 6 0.65 -9.10 -0.80
N ASN A 7 0.47 -8.41 0.34
CA ASN A 7 1.55 -8.09 1.28
C ASN A 7 1.03 -8.26 2.71
N LYS A 8 1.16 -9.48 3.25
CA LYS A 8 0.61 -9.85 4.57
C LYS A 8 1.12 -8.97 5.72
N PRO A 9 2.44 -8.67 5.85
CA PRO A 9 2.95 -7.79 6.90
C PRO A 9 2.33 -6.39 6.83
N LEU A 10 2.36 -5.74 5.67
CA LEU A 10 1.83 -4.39 5.49
C LEU A 10 0.32 -4.35 5.75
N ALA A 11 -0.42 -5.34 5.23
CA ALA A 11 -1.86 -5.44 5.45
C ALA A 11 -2.21 -5.55 6.95
N ARG A 12 -1.46 -6.36 7.72
CA ARG A 12 -1.65 -6.48 9.18
C ARG A 12 -1.34 -5.18 9.91
N MET A 13 -0.26 -4.49 9.53
CA MET A 13 0.12 -3.22 10.15
C MET A 13 -0.91 -2.12 9.87
N LEU A 14 -1.36 -2.00 8.62
CA LEU A 14 -2.41 -1.04 8.25
C LEU A 14 -3.72 -1.33 8.99
N TYR A 15 -4.14 -2.60 9.04
CA TYR A 15 -5.35 -3.00 9.77
C TYR A 15 -5.29 -2.68 11.26
N ALA A 16 -4.13 -2.87 11.89
CA ALA A 16 -3.96 -2.66 13.32
C ALA A 16 -3.80 -1.18 13.72
N ASN A 17 -3.27 -0.33 12.84
CA ASN A 17 -2.83 1.02 13.22
C ASN A 17 -3.55 2.16 12.47
N VAL A 18 -4.34 1.85 11.43
CA VAL A 18 -4.92 2.88 10.55
C VAL A 18 -6.43 2.69 10.44
N GLU A 19 -7.17 3.72 10.83
CA GLU A 19 -8.61 3.79 10.60
C GLU A 19 -8.91 4.18 9.14
N VAL A 20 -10.07 3.76 8.65
CA VAL A 20 -10.51 4.13 7.30
C VAL A 20 -10.64 5.65 7.17
N GLY A 21 -10.02 6.21 6.14
CA GLY A 21 -9.94 7.67 5.93
C GLY A 21 -8.81 8.35 6.72
N GLY A 22 -8.13 7.61 7.61
CA GLY A 22 -6.94 8.06 8.31
C GLY A 22 -5.72 8.16 7.40
N LEU A 23 -4.73 8.92 7.85
CA LEU A 23 -3.44 9.01 7.19
C LEU A 23 -2.61 7.75 7.45
N ILE A 24 -1.80 7.39 6.46
CA ILE A 24 -0.81 6.33 6.60
C ILE A 24 0.28 6.81 7.58
N PRO A 25 0.72 5.98 8.55
CA PRO A 25 1.84 6.30 9.43
C PRO A 25 3.16 6.45 8.66
N PRO A 26 4.05 7.40 9.03
CA PRO A 26 5.30 7.64 8.32
C PRO A 26 6.22 6.42 8.19
N GLU A 27 6.26 5.57 9.21
CA GLU A 27 7.03 4.32 9.21
C GLU A 27 6.56 3.31 8.16
N LEU A 28 5.35 3.46 7.63
CA LEU A 28 4.79 2.61 6.57
C LEU A 28 4.94 3.21 5.16
N TYR A 29 5.45 4.44 5.03
CA TYR A 29 5.50 5.13 3.73
C TYR A 29 6.30 4.36 2.68
N GLN A 30 7.45 3.81 3.05
CA GLN A 30 8.28 3.05 2.13
C GLN A 30 7.53 1.84 1.57
N SER A 31 6.96 1.01 2.44
CA SER A 31 6.24 -0.21 2.01
C SER A 31 5.00 0.09 1.18
N VAL A 32 4.28 1.19 1.48
CA VAL A 32 3.14 1.61 0.66
C VAL A 32 3.61 2.15 -0.70
N ALA A 33 4.69 2.93 -0.73
CA ALA A 33 5.26 3.45 -1.96
C ALA A 33 5.71 2.32 -2.91
N GLU A 34 6.26 1.23 -2.37
CA GLU A 34 6.61 0.03 -3.14
C GLU A 34 5.39 -0.63 -3.78
N VAL A 35 4.27 -0.75 -3.05
CA VAL A 35 3.00 -1.27 -3.60
C VAL A 35 2.47 -0.35 -4.70
N LEU A 36 2.51 0.96 -4.49
CA LEU A 36 2.10 1.94 -5.51
C LEU A 36 2.98 1.80 -6.76
N ALA A 37 4.30 1.81 -6.60
CA ALA A 37 5.25 1.68 -7.70
C ALA A 37 4.98 0.41 -8.52
N PHE A 38 4.75 -0.72 -7.86
CA PHE A 38 4.39 -1.98 -8.51
C PHE A 38 3.10 -1.85 -9.35
N VAL A 39 2.04 -1.28 -8.78
CA VAL A 39 0.76 -1.08 -9.49
C VAL A 39 0.90 -0.11 -10.66
N TYR A 40 1.67 0.96 -10.52
CA TYR A 40 1.91 1.93 -11.59
C TYR A 40 2.70 1.31 -12.75
N HIS A 41 3.72 0.51 -12.45
CA HIS A 41 4.50 -0.22 -13.45
C HIS A 41 3.63 -1.24 -14.22
N LEU A 42 2.82 -2.04 -13.51
CA LEU A 42 1.88 -2.98 -14.14
C LEU A 42 0.90 -2.29 -15.09
N LYS A 43 0.50 -1.07 -14.77
CA LYS A 43 -0.43 -0.27 -15.59
C LYS A 43 0.25 0.50 -16.73
N GLY A 44 1.57 0.35 -16.91
CA GLY A 44 2.34 1.08 -17.93
C GLY A 44 2.29 2.60 -17.76
N LYS A 45 2.07 3.06 -16.52
CA LYS A 45 1.98 4.49 -16.19
C LYS A 45 3.33 5.07 -15.76
N VAL A 46 4.35 4.23 -15.67
CA VAL A 46 5.77 4.52 -15.45
C VAL A 46 6.58 3.56 -16.30
#